data_AF-A0A3S6JHR9-F1
#
_entry.id   AF-A0A3S6JHR9-F1
#
_cell.length_a   1.000
_cell.length_b   1.000
_cell.length_c   1.000
_cell.angle_alpha   90.00
_cell.angle_beta   90.00
_cell.angle_gamma   90.00
#
_symmetry.space_group_name_H-M   'P 1'
#
loop_
_entity.id
_entity.type
_entity.pdbx_description
1 polymer ?
#
loop_
_entity_poly.entity_id
_entity_poly.type
_entity_poly.pdbx_seq_one_letter_code
_entity_poly.pdbx_strand_id
1 'polypeptide(L)'
;MTKRKPINPNDRKRKFFGQISYEYEKNANPNLTEVDFKKSVEKRIKELCKNDDDIYYLIFHDKDINEDGTHKCLHVHFVIIFKNPHTYQSVYKSLQISRQENLEFVRSSIKACRYLTHRNERNMAEGKYPYSVEEVIQSPNGNYINSIMGEIKKHNKEQSEDGSEVDEYCLDLSYQISSEGLLPLEAKENLFEQFTQRTAQKAWNQNKRQFEENRQEYIQKEFERMSHGERSHNGIYIHGLGNSGKSFLARLIAEQHDRLAAHTPSINKKRFDLGSGYKGQKTMIINEFDASCGMAYRELFQILEPNSANQLSSRFKDTYIINDLTIITNSETYWDWVDAWFPKKKEYHQLMRRIRYIVKMYHDDHNKLIIELWHYYAIRDLKEKAKLQFNKIKEWKLDSITEDSESDLTKVA
;
A
#
# COMPACT_ATOMS: atom_id res chain seq x y z
N MET A 1 25.90 16.43 -0.12
CA MET A 1 26.89 15.38 -0.44
C MET A 1 27.16 14.55 0.81
N THR A 2 26.46 13.43 0.99
CA THR A 2 26.75 12.46 2.05
C THR A 2 28.07 11.76 1.69
N LYS A 3 29.13 11.99 2.47
CA LYS A 3 30.42 11.30 2.29
C LYS A 3 30.17 9.78 2.30
N ARG A 4 30.44 9.09 1.18
CA ARG A 4 30.41 7.62 1.12
C ARG A 4 31.36 7.10 2.21
N LYS A 5 30.90 6.16 3.05
CA LYS A 5 31.77 5.52 4.06
C LYS A 5 32.95 4.87 3.33
N PRO A 6 34.19 5.02 3.83
CA PRO A 6 35.36 4.39 3.22
C PRO A 6 35.20 2.86 3.23
N ILE A 7 35.47 2.21 2.09
CA ILE A 7 35.43 0.75 1.95
C ILE A 7 36.66 0.18 2.66
N ASN A 8 36.47 -0.80 3.54
CA ASN A 8 37.58 -1.52 4.14
C ASN A 8 38.20 -2.48 3.10
N PRO A 9 39.50 -2.35 2.75
CA PRO A 9 40.14 -3.18 1.71
C PRO A 9 40.08 -4.69 1.95
N ASN A 10 39.92 -5.11 3.21
CA ASN A 10 39.87 -6.50 3.61
C ASN A 10 38.45 -7.09 3.61
N ASP A 11 37.42 -6.27 3.39
CA ASP A 11 36.04 -6.76 3.31
C ASP A 11 35.88 -7.71 2.13
N ARG A 12 35.23 -8.85 2.40
CA ARG A 12 34.95 -9.88 1.40
C ARG A 12 33.50 -9.82 0.96
N LYS A 13 33.28 -9.73 -0.35
CA LYS A 13 31.96 -9.79 -0.98
C LYS A 13 32.02 -10.63 -2.24
N ARG A 14 30.84 -11.00 -2.74
CA ARG A 14 30.69 -11.78 -3.97
C ARG A 14 30.39 -10.92 -5.18
N LYS A 15 29.80 -9.74 -4.98
CA LYS A 15 29.26 -8.90 -6.05
C LYS A 15 30.02 -7.58 -6.12
N PHE A 16 30.58 -7.29 -7.28
CA PHE A 16 31.40 -6.12 -7.55
C PHE A 16 30.89 -5.40 -8.78
N PHE A 17 30.95 -4.07 -8.75
CA PHE A 17 30.73 -3.21 -9.89
C PHE A 17 31.92 -2.27 -9.98
N GLY A 18 32.39 -2.02 -11.19
CA GLY A 18 33.48 -1.07 -11.37
C GLY A 18 33.61 -0.54 -12.77
N GLN A 19 34.59 0.34 -12.89
CA GLN A 19 34.95 1.02 -14.13
C GLN A 19 36.46 1.01 -14.34
N ILE A 20 36.90 0.78 -15.57
CA ILE A 20 38.30 0.97 -15.99
C ILE A 20 38.29 1.96 -17.16
N SER A 21 39.16 2.96 -17.13
CA SER A 21 39.22 4.00 -18.17
C SER A 21 40.51 3.88 -18.98
N TYR A 22 40.35 3.95 -20.31
CA TYR A 22 41.44 3.90 -21.27
C TYR A 22 42.42 5.05 -21.09
N GLU A 23 41.93 6.23 -20.75
CA GLU A 23 42.75 7.44 -20.55
C GLU A 23 43.84 7.23 -19.48
N TYR A 24 43.48 6.63 -18.33
CA TYR A 24 44.45 6.37 -17.27
C TYR A 24 45.51 5.35 -17.69
N GLU A 25 45.11 4.29 -18.42
CA GLU A 25 46.07 3.28 -18.88
C GLU A 25 46.96 3.80 -20.02
N LYS A 26 46.41 4.62 -20.92
CA LYS A 26 47.16 5.29 -22.00
C LYS A 26 48.17 6.30 -21.46
N ASN A 27 47.82 7.03 -20.41
CA ASN A 27 48.76 7.93 -19.73
C ASN A 27 49.95 7.18 -19.13
N ALA A 28 49.76 5.92 -18.71
CA ALA A 28 50.84 5.06 -18.23
C ALA A 28 51.61 4.36 -19.37
N ASN A 29 50.94 4.06 -20.49
CA ASN A 29 51.54 3.47 -21.69
C ASN A 29 51.04 4.18 -22.96
N PRO A 30 51.77 5.19 -23.47
CA PRO A 30 51.34 5.99 -24.62
C PRO A 30 51.11 5.19 -25.92
N ASN A 31 51.72 4.01 -26.04
CA ASN A 31 51.58 3.12 -27.20
C ASN A 31 50.34 2.20 -27.11
N LEU A 32 49.57 2.25 -26.02
CA LEU A 32 48.38 1.42 -25.86
C LEU A 32 47.28 1.84 -26.84
N THR A 33 46.91 0.95 -27.75
CA THR A 33 45.77 1.17 -28.64
C THR A 33 44.45 0.82 -27.94
N GLU A 34 43.32 1.35 -28.43
CA GLU A 34 42.00 0.99 -27.90
C GLU A 34 41.69 -0.51 -28.07
N VAL A 35 42.19 -1.12 -29.14
CA VAL A 35 42.05 -2.56 -29.42
C VAL A 35 42.81 -3.38 -28.37
N ASP A 36 44.04 -2.97 -28.04
CA ASP A 36 44.84 -3.63 -27.01
C ASP A 36 44.23 -3.43 -25.62
N PHE A 37 43.66 -2.26 -25.35
CA PHE A 37 42.91 -1.99 -24.13
C PHE A 37 41.70 -2.92 -23.97
N LYS A 38 40.81 -3.00 -24.98
CA LYS A 38 39.63 -3.87 -24.96
C LYS A 38 40.02 -5.33 -24.71
N LYS A 39 41.02 -5.84 -25.45
CA LYS A 39 41.56 -7.21 -25.27
C LYS A 39 42.15 -7.43 -23.88
N SER A 40 42.92 -6.47 -23.37
CA SER A 40 43.56 -6.54 -22.05
C SER A 40 42.53 -6.59 -20.92
N VAL A 41 41.51 -5.73 -20.95
CA VAL A 41 40.43 -5.72 -19.95
C VAL A 41 39.67 -7.05 -19.97
N GLU A 42 39.23 -7.50 -21.15
CA GLU A 42 38.51 -8.76 -21.26
C GLU A 42 39.34 -9.94 -20.72
N LYS A 43 40.62 -9.98 -21.06
CA LYS A 43 41.55 -11.00 -20.56
C LYS A 43 41.64 -10.97 -19.03
N ARG A 44 41.82 -9.79 -18.43
CA ARG A 44 41.90 -9.62 -16.96
C ARG A 44 40.62 -10.09 -16.26
N ILE A 45 39.44 -9.75 -16.79
CA ILE A 45 38.16 -10.17 -16.20
C ILE A 45 37.96 -11.69 -16.34
N LYS A 46 38.28 -12.26 -17.52
CA LYS A 46 38.23 -13.71 -17.77
C LYS A 46 39.19 -14.49 -16.87
N GLU A 47 40.42 -13.99 -16.68
CA GLU A 47 41.41 -14.60 -15.80
C GLU A 47 41.06 -14.48 -14.31
N LEU A 48 40.29 -13.47 -13.92
CA LEU A 48 39.81 -13.30 -12.55
C LEU A 48 38.63 -14.22 -12.24
N CYS A 49 37.73 -14.45 -13.20
CA CYS A 49 36.56 -15.31 -13.08
C CYS A 49 36.92 -16.76 -13.44
N LYS A 50 37.68 -17.42 -12.55
CA LYS A 50 38.25 -18.76 -12.81
C LYS A 50 37.28 -19.92 -12.57
N ASN A 51 36.22 -19.71 -11.80
CA ASN A 51 35.27 -20.79 -11.52
C ASN A 51 34.16 -20.79 -12.58
N ASP A 52 33.69 -21.98 -12.95
CA ASP A 52 32.60 -22.15 -13.92
C ASP A 52 31.28 -21.48 -13.50
N ASP A 53 31.12 -21.15 -12.21
CA ASP A 53 29.96 -20.45 -11.65
C ASP A 53 30.19 -18.95 -11.44
N ASP A 54 31.38 -18.42 -11.75
CA ASP A 54 31.61 -16.97 -11.71
C ASP A 54 30.92 -16.34 -12.91
N ILE A 55 30.13 -15.29 -12.68
CA ILE A 55 29.41 -14.56 -13.72
C ILE A 55 30.02 -13.17 -13.89
N TYR A 56 30.28 -12.77 -15.13
CA TYR A 56 30.64 -11.39 -15.43
C TYR A 56 29.79 -10.82 -16.57
N TYR A 57 29.55 -9.52 -16.49
CA TYR A 57 28.99 -8.69 -17.55
C TYR A 57 29.88 -7.47 -17.71
N LEU A 58 30.31 -7.16 -18.92
CA LEU A 58 31.07 -5.95 -19.20
C LEU A 58 30.62 -5.32 -20.51
N ILE A 59 30.74 -4.00 -20.60
CA ILE A 59 30.41 -3.25 -21.81
C ILE A 59 31.36 -2.06 -21.94
N PHE A 60 31.77 -1.80 -23.17
CA PHE A 60 32.62 -0.66 -23.51
C PHE A 60 31.74 0.53 -23.86
N HIS A 61 31.96 1.64 -23.16
CA HIS A 61 31.30 2.91 -23.41
C HIS A 61 32.22 3.80 -24.25
N ASP A 62 31.85 4.00 -25.50
CA ASP A 62 32.55 4.83 -26.50
C ASP A 62 31.68 5.96 -27.06
N LYS A 63 30.41 6.06 -26.65
CA LYS A 63 29.43 7.05 -27.13
C LYS A 63 28.98 8.04 -26.05
N ASP A 64 29.57 7.96 -24.86
CA ASP A 64 29.19 8.83 -23.74
C ASP A 64 29.69 10.26 -23.96
N ILE A 65 28.90 11.23 -23.48
CA ILE A 65 29.17 12.66 -23.63
C ILE A 65 29.39 13.28 -22.22
N ASN A 66 30.35 14.20 -22.12
CA ASN A 66 30.63 15.02 -20.94
C ASN A 66 29.60 16.15 -20.79
N GLU A 67 29.56 16.79 -19.63
CA GLU A 67 28.65 17.94 -19.38
C GLU A 67 28.94 19.12 -20.32
N ASP A 68 30.17 19.24 -20.82
CA ASP A 68 30.60 20.26 -21.79
C ASP A 68 30.31 19.91 -23.26
N GLY A 69 29.66 18.77 -23.52
CA GLY A 69 29.33 18.30 -24.86
C GLY A 69 30.45 17.54 -25.58
N THR A 70 31.63 17.36 -24.95
CA THR A 70 32.73 16.58 -25.53
C THR A 70 32.53 15.08 -25.34
N HIS A 71 33.11 14.25 -26.20
CA HIS A 71 33.08 12.80 -26.03
C HIS A 71 33.90 12.37 -24.80
N LYS A 72 33.30 11.55 -23.94
CA LYS A 72 34.04 10.88 -22.86
C LYS A 72 35.03 9.90 -23.45
N CYS A 73 36.21 9.83 -22.85
CA CYS A 73 37.19 8.82 -23.18
C CYS A 73 36.61 7.40 -22.98
N LEU A 74 37.03 6.48 -23.85
CA LEU A 74 36.67 5.06 -23.77
C LEU A 74 36.86 4.53 -22.35
N HIS A 75 35.82 3.90 -21.82
CA HIS A 75 35.88 3.22 -20.55
C HIS A 75 35.00 1.97 -20.58
N VAL A 76 35.26 1.06 -19.66
CA VAL A 76 34.49 -0.17 -19.51
C VAL A 76 33.79 -0.14 -18.17
N HIS A 77 32.51 -0.46 -18.17
CA HIS A 77 31.79 -0.81 -16.96
C HIS A 77 31.67 -2.33 -16.86
N PHE A 78 31.81 -2.86 -15.66
CA PHE A 78 31.68 -4.30 -15.42
C PHE A 78 30.91 -4.60 -14.14
N VAL A 79 30.22 -5.74 -14.15
CA VAL A 79 29.63 -6.41 -12.98
C VAL A 79 30.25 -7.79 -12.90
N ILE A 80 30.76 -8.16 -11.72
CA ILE A 80 31.24 -9.52 -11.45
C ILE A 80 30.49 -10.09 -10.24
N ILE A 81 30.03 -11.33 -10.37
CA ILE A 81 29.33 -12.10 -9.35
C ILE A 81 30.12 -13.40 -9.16
N PHE A 82 30.96 -13.44 -8.12
CA PHE A 82 31.77 -14.60 -7.79
C PHE A 82 30.97 -15.68 -7.05
N LYS A 83 31.31 -16.94 -7.30
CA LYS A 83 30.88 -18.08 -6.48
C LYS A 83 31.33 -17.92 -5.04
N ASN A 84 32.61 -17.57 -4.85
CA ASN A 84 33.22 -17.43 -3.54
C ASN A 84 33.50 -15.95 -3.21
N PRO A 85 33.43 -15.50 -1.94
CA PRO A 85 33.73 -14.10 -1.61
C PRO A 85 35.22 -13.72 -1.86
N HIS A 86 35.45 -12.63 -2.57
CA HIS A 86 36.78 -12.03 -2.78
C HIS A 86 36.94 -10.77 -1.94
N THR A 87 38.17 -10.45 -1.53
CA THR A 87 38.46 -9.16 -0.87
C THR A 87 38.41 -8.03 -1.89
N TYR A 88 37.98 -6.85 -1.44
CA TYR A 88 38.02 -5.64 -2.25
C TYR A 88 39.42 -5.40 -2.85
N GLN A 89 40.47 -5.53 -2.02
CA GLN A 89 41.84 -5.32 -2.45
C GLN A 89 42.30 -6.33 -3.52
N SER A 90 41.83 -7.59 -3.46
CA SER A 90 42.18 -8.61 -4.45
C SER A 90 41.59 -8.27 -5.82
N VAL A 91 40.31 -7.90 -5.88
CA VAL A 91 39.65 -7.51 -7.14
C VAL A 91 40.28 -6.23 -7.70
N TYR A 92 40.48 -5.23 -6.84
CA TYR A 92 41.09 -3.95 -7.20
C TYR A 92 42.45 -4.11 -7.87
N LYS A 93 43.35 -4.91 -7.26
CA LYS A 93 44.68 -5.17 -7.81
C LYS A 93 44.64 -6.02 -9.08
N SER A 94 43.81 -7.06 -9.11
CA SER A 94 43.77 -8.00 -10.25
C SER A 94 43.28 -7.34 -11.53
N LEU A 95 42.33 -6.40 -11.41
CA LEU A 95 41.80 -5.64 -12.53
C LEU A 95 42.61 -4.37 -12.84
N GLN A 96 43.63 -4.04 -12.03
CA GLN A 96 44.48 -2.85 -12.17
C GLN A 96 43.66 -1.55 -12.20
N ILE A 97 42.68 -1.44 -11.30
CA ILE A 97 41.79 -0.28 -11.24
C ILE A 97 42.57 0.94 -10.76
N SER A 98 42.42 2.07 -11.46
CA SER A 98 43.22 3.28 -11.23
C SER A 98 42.87 4.03 -9.95
N ARG A 99 41.59 4.01 -9.53
CA ARG A 99 41.08 4.72 -8.35
C ARG A 99 40.14 3.84 -7.55
N GLN A 100 40.21 3.90 -6.22
CA GLN A 100 39.31 3.15 -5.34
C GLN A 100 37.82 3.50 -5.58
N GLU A 101 37.52 4.73 -5.97
CA GLU A 101 36.15 5.16 -6.31
C GLU A 101 35.55 4.39 -7.50
N ASN A 102 36.39 3.79 -8.35
CA ASN A 102 35.97 3.05 -9.54
C ASN A 102 35.65 1.57 -9.25
N LEU A 103 35.70 1.14 -7.99
CA LEU A 103 35.26 -0.20 -7.58
C LEU A 103 34.37 -0.08 -6.36
N GLU A 104 33.21 -0.72 -6.42
CA GLU A 104 32.25 -0.75 -5.31
C GLU A 104 31.62 -2.14 -5.15
N PHE A 105 31.12 -2.38 -3.94
CA PHE A 105 30.31 -3.56 -3.66
C PHE A 105 28.89 -3.36 -4.18
N VAL A 106 28.37 -4.37 -4.87
CA VAL A 106 27.02 -4.33 -5.43
C VAL A 106 26.02 -4.81 -4.39
N ARG A 107 25.03 -3.96 -4.09
CA ARG A 107 23.86 -4.34 -3.28
C ARG A 107 22.78 -5.02 -4.12
N SER A 108 22.47 -4.46 -5.29
CA SER A 108 21.48 -4.99 -6.23
C SER A 108 22.13 -5.27 -7.57
N SER A 109 22.23 -6.55 -7.93
CA SER A 109 22.78 -6.98 -9.23
C SER A 109 21.96 -6.43 -10.39
N ILE A 110 20.62 -6.35 -10.25
CA ILE A 110 19.72 -5.85 -11.29
C ILE A 110 20.01 -4.37 -11.57
N LYS A 111 20.11 -3.52 -10.54
CA LYS A 111 20.43 -2.10 -10.71
C LYS A 111 21.81 -1.90 -11.33
N ALA A 112 22.81 -2.67 -10.90
CA ALA A 112 24.15 -2.61 -11.46
C ALA A 112 24.18 -3.08 -12.93
N CYS A 113 23.45 -4.15 -13.28
CA CYS A 113 23.33 -4.63 -14.66
C CYS A 113 22.60 -3.62 -15.55
N ARG A 114 21.50 -3.00 -15.09
CA ARG A 114 20.80 -1.94 -15.84
C ARG A 114 21.66 -0.69 -16.05
N TYR A 115 22.57 -0.41 -15.12
CA TYR A 115 23.52 0.70 -15.26
C TYR A 115 24.44 0.52 -16.46
N LEU A 116 24.86 -0.72 -16.77
CA LEU A 116 25.73 -1.03 -17.92
C LEU A 116 25.18 -0.51 -19.26
N THR A 117 23.86 -0.53 -19.46
CA THR A 117 23.26 -0.09 -20.74
C THR A 117 22.59 1.29 -20.65
N HIS A 118 22.80 2.02 -19.55
CA HIS A 118 22.13 3.30 -19.25
C HIS A 118 20.59 3.25 -19.22
N ARG A 119 19.99 2.07 -19.04
CA ARG A 119 18.52 1.87 -19.02
C ARG A 119 17.90 1.98 -17.63
N ASN A 120 18.43 2.84 -16.77
CA ASN A 120 17.80 3.17 -15.48
C ASN A 120 17.17 4.56 -15.56
N GLU A 121 16.12 4.80 -14.77
CA GLU A 121 15.31 6.03 -14.82
C GLU A 121 16.16 7.30 -14.72
N ARG A 122 17.19 7.28 -13.86
CA ARG A 122 18.09 8.41 -13.67
C ARG A 122 18.94 8.70 -14.91
N ASN A 123 19.55 7.68 -15.52
CA ASN A 123 20.40 7.85 -16.71
C ASN A 123 19.56 8.25 -17.94
N MET A 124 18.32 7.78 -18.02
CA MET A 124 17.37 8.21 -19.05
C MET A 124 16.95 9.67 -18.85
N ALA A 125 16.69 10.10 -17.60
CA ALA A 125 16.40 11.50 -17.28
C ALA A 125 17.60 12.43 -17.50
N GLU A 126 18.82 11.94 -17.28
CA GLU A 126 20.09 12.64 -17.55
C GLU A 126 20.50 12.59 -19.03
N GLY A 127 19.69 11.99 -19.92
CA GLY A 127 19.93 11.96 -21.37
C GLY A 127 21.16 11.16 -21.80
N LYS A 128 21.63 10.20 -21.00
CA LYS A 128 22.80 9.37 -21.35
C LYS A 128 22.49 8.44 -22.52
N TYR A 129 23.50 8.17 -23.34
CA TYR A 129 23.36 7.31 -24.50
C TYR A 129 22.94 5.88 -24.10
N PRO A 130 21.80 5.36 -24.57
CA PRO A 130 21.34 4.01 -24.24
C PRO A 130 22.02 2.97 -25.13
N TYR A 131 22.84 2.09 -24.54
CA TYR A 131 23.50 1.01 -25.28
C TYR A 131 22.57 -0.18 -25.53
N SER A 132 22.89 -0.98 -26.56
CA SER A 132 22.21 -2.25 -26.83
C SER A 132 22.60 -3.30 -25.79
N VAL A 133 21.66 -4.19 -25.46
CA VAL A 133 21.94 -5.35 -24.59
C VAL A 133 22.87 -6.36 -25.28
N GLU A 134 22.92 -6.34 -26.61
CA GLU A 134 23.79 -7.20 -27.43
C GLU A 134 25.26 -6.75 -27.39
N GLU A 135 25.53 -5.50 -27.00
CA GLU A 135 26.89 -4.96 -26.82
C GLU A 135 27.53 -5.45 -25.50
N VAL A 136 26.76 -6.11 -24.63
CA VAL A 136 27.26 -6.64 -23.35
C VAL A 136 27.98 -7.97 -23.56
N ILE A 137 29.26 -8.00 -23.20
CA ILE A 137 30.07 -9.21 -23.18
C ILE A 137 29.81 -9.92 -21.84
N GLN A 138 29.41 -11.19 -21.92
CA GLN A 138 29.04 -11.99 -20.76
C GLN A 138 29.83 -13.29 -20.66
N SER A 139 29.94 -13.83 -19.44
CA SER A 139 30.47 -15.18 -19.21
C SER A 139 29.57 -16.26 -19.85
N PRO A 140 30.10 -17.48 -20.14
CA PRO A 140 29.32 -18.56 -20.77
C PRO A 140 28.08 -18.99 -19.99
N ASN A 141 28.12 -18.88 -18.66
CA ASN A 141 27.03 -19.14 -17.72
C ASN A 141 26.15 -17.90 -17.44
N GLY A 142 26.49 -16.74 -18.00
CA GLY A 142 25.80 -15.49 -17.79
C GLY A 142 24.58 -15.36 -18.71
N ASN A 143 23.52 -14.75 -18.18
CA ASN A 143 22.38 -14.32 -18.98
C ASN A 143 22.02 -12.89 -18.59
N TYR A 144 22.58 -11.94 -19.34
CA TYR A 144 22.42 -10.52 -19.06
C TYR A 144 20.97 -10.06 -19.12
N ILE A 145 20.19 -10.55 -20.11
CA ILE A 145 18.77 -10.23 -20.28
C ILE A 145 17.98 -10.65 -19.03
N ASN A 146 18.15 -11.89 -18.57
CA ASN A 146 17.52 -12.35 -17.32
C ASN A 146 17.99 -11.52 -16.11
N SER A 147 19.25 -11.10 -16.09
CA SER A 147 19.82 -10.32 -14.98
C SER A 147 19.29 -8.88 -14.92
N ILE A 148 18.81 -8.31 -16.02
CA ILE A 148 18.16 -6.99 -16.05
C ILE A 148 16.63 -7.04 -15.93
N MET A 149 16.02 -8.14 -16.40
CA MET A 149 14.57 -8.38 -16.30
C MET A 149 14.19 -8.89 -14.90
N GLY A 150 15.14 -9.47 -14.17
CA GLY A 150 14.85 -10.29 -13.01
C GLY A 150 14.38 -11.66 -13.50
N GLU A 151 15.00 -12.74 -13.01
CA GLU A 151 14.49 -14.06 -13.36
C GLU A 151 13.08 -14.21 -12.77
N ILE A 152 12.11 -14.53 -13.63
CA ILE A 152 10.86 -15.18 -13.22
C ILE A 152 11.25 -16.60 -12.77
N LYS A 153 11.92 -16.70 -11.63
CA LYS A 153 12.46 -17.97 -11.12
C LYS A 153 11.36 -18.66 -10.32
N LYS A 154 10.81 -19.72 -10.92
CA LYS A 154 10.06 -20.75 -10.22
C LYS A 154 10.83 -21.15 -8.96
N HIS A 155 10.18 -20.96 -7.82
CA HIS A 155 10.69 -21.23 -6.49
C HIS A 155 11.40 -22.57 -6.40
N ASN A 156 12.70 -22.54 -6.08
CA ASN A 156 13.33 -23.62 -5.34
C ASN A 156 13.81 -23.05 -4.01
N LYS A 157 13.19 -23.58 -2.96
CA LYS A 157 13.58 -23.46 -1.56
C LYS A 157 15.04 -23.87 -1.45
N GLU A 158 15.91 -22.92 -1.16
CA GLU A 158 16.95 -22.99 -0.12
C GLU A 158 18.05 -21.95 -0.36
N GLN A 159 18.21 -21.09 0.64
CA GLN A 159 19.38 -20.26 0.94
C GLN A 159 19.73 -19.13 -0.03
N SER A 160 19.15 -17.95 0.21
CA SER A 160 19.80 -16.68 -0.11
C SER A 160 19.49 -15.59 0.91
N GLU A 161 20.54 -15.03 1.50
CA GLU A 161 20.69 -13.67 2.08
C GLU A 161 19.40 -12.83 2.25
N ASP A 162 18.61 -13.22 3.25
CA ASP A 162 17.22 -12.81 3.60
C ASP A 162 16.99 -11.32 3.97
N GLY A 163 17.91 -10.41 3.65
CA GLY A 163 17.80 -9.00 4.05
C GLY A 163 17.12 -8.13 3.01
N SER A 164 17.63 -8.14 1.77
CA SER A 164 17.21 -7.17 0.75
C SER A 164 15.83 -7.42 0.18
N GLU A 165 15.41 -8.69 0.07
CA GLU A 165 14.09 -9.07 -0.46
C GLU A 165 12.98 -8.76 0.55
N VAL A 166 13.23 -9.08 1.82
CA VAL A 166 12.35 -8.73 2.93
C VAL A 166 12.21 -7.21 3.05
N ASP A 167 13.32 -6.47 2.93
CA ASP A 167 13.30 -5.01 2.97
C ASP A 167 12.50 -4.42 1.79
N GLU A 168 12.68 -4.94 0.57
CA GLU A 168 11.94 -4.50 -0.63
C GLU A 168 10.44 -4.80 -0.51
N TYR A 169 10.07 -5.98 -0.03
CA TYR A 169 8.66 -6.32 0.22
C TYR A 169 8.04 -5.48 1.34
N CYS A 170 8.81 -5.17 2.40
CA CYS A 170 8.33 -4.26 3.45
C CYS A 170 8.13 -2.83 2.92
N LEU A 171 8.91 -2.39 1.94
CA LEU A 171 8.70 -1.10 1.27
C LEU A 171 7.45 -1.10 0.40
N ASP A 172 7.19 -2.20 -0.32
CA ASP A 172 5.96 -2.36 -1.10
C ASP A 172 4.71 -2.35 -0.20
N LEU A 173 4.71 -3.15 0.88
CA LEU A 173 3.66 -3.12 1.89
C LEU A 173 3.49 -1.72 2.52
N SER A 174 4.61 -1.02 2.76
CA SER A 174 4.57 0.36 3.26
C SER A 174 3.83 1.30 2.31
N TYR A 175 4.06 1.16 1.00
CA TYR A 175 3.40 1.93 -0.04
C TYR A 175 1.92 1.59 -0.17
N GLN A 176 1.57 0.29 -0.17
CA GLN A 176 0.18 -0.17 -0.20
C GLN A 176 -0.61 0.32 1.02
N ILE A 177 0.00 0.35 2.22
CA ILE A 177 -0.65 0.89 3.42
C ILE A 177 -0.92 2.40 3.27
N SER A 178 0.06 3.18 2.80
CA SER A 178 -0.05 4.64 2.74
C SER A 178 -0.89 5.16 1.58
N SER A 179 -0.98 4.39 0.49
CA SER A 179 -1.63 4.81 -0.76
C SER A 179 -2.97 4.13 -0.98
N GLU A 180 -3.07 2.82 -0.70
CA GLU A 180 -4.27 2.01 -0.96
C GLU A 180 -5.05 1.68 0.32
N GLY A 181 -4.48 1.99 1.48
CA GLY A 181 -5.13 1.74 2.77
C GLY A 181 -5.09 0.27 3.22
N LEU A 182 -4.09 -0.50 2.78
CA LEU A 182 -3.84 -1.87 3.29
C LEU A 182 -3.77 -1.85 4.83
N LEU A 183 -4.33 -2.87 5.47
CA LEU A 183 -4.28 -2.98 6.93
C LEU A 183 -2.92 -3.48 7.40
N PRO A 184 -2.39 -2.96 8.53
CA PRO A 184 -1.18 -3.51 9.12
C PRO A 184 -1.28 -5.02 9.45
N LEU A 185 -2.48 -5.51 9.78
CA LEU A 185 -2.70 -6.94 10.01
C LEU A 185 -2.65 -7.75 8.71
N GLU A 186 -3.26 -7.26 7.63
CA GLU A 186 -3.14 -7.87 6.29
C GLU A 186 -1.68 -7.85 5.83
N ALA A 187 -0.96 -6.74 6.05
CA ALA A 187 0.47 -6.65 5.75
C ALA A 187 1.29 -7.68 6.53
N LYS A 188 0.89 -7.97 7.78
CA LYS A 188 1.47 -9.06 8.57
C LYS A 188 1.16 -10.42 7.97
N GLU A 189 -0.08 -10.71 7.61
CA GLU A 189 -0.47 -11.97 6.95
C GLU A 189 0.32 -12.16 5.66
N ASN A 190 0.36 -11.14 4.80
CA ASN A 190 1.17 -11.08 3.59
C ASN A 190 2.66 -11.38 3.84
N LEU A 191 3.25 -10.89 4.94
CA LEU A 191 4.63 -11.24 5.30
C LEU A 191 4.79 -12.73 5.65
N PHE A 192 3.82 -13.31 6.36
CA PHE A 192 3.85 -14.71 6.80
C PHE A 192 3.51 -15.70 5.68
N GLU A 193 2.78 -15.26 4.66
CA GLU A 193 2.55 -16.02 3.43
C GLU A 193 3.79 -16.05 2.53
N GLN A 194 4.48 -14.92 2.39
CA GLN A 194 5.63 -14.81 1.49
C GLN A 194 6.95 -15.34 2.08
N PHE A 195 7.17 -15.18 3.39
CA PHE A 195 8.44 -15.53 4.02
C PHE A 195 8.28 -16.60 5.10
N THR A 196 9.41 -17.21 5.47
CA THR A 196 9.43 -18.15 6.61
C THR A 196 8.99 -17.45 7.89
N GLN A 197 8.38 -18.19 8.82
CA GLN A 197 7.84 -17.66 10.07
C GLN A 197 8.84 -16.78 10.85
N ARG A 198 10.13 -17.17 10.90
CA ARG A 198 11.17 -16.39 11.60
C ARG A 198 11.51 -15.09 10.87
N THR A 199 11.65 -15.16 9.54
CA THR A 199 11.96 -14.01 8.69
C THR A 199 10.81 -13.00 8.70
N ALA A 200 9.58 -13.47 8.51
CA ALA A 200 8.36 -12.67 8.59
C ALA A 200 8.19 -11.99 9.96
N GLN A 201 8.39 -12.74 11.06
CA GLN A 201 8.29 -12.18 12.41
C GLN A 201 9.35 -11.12 12.69
N LYS A 202 10.59 -11.30 12.19
CA LYS A 202 11.65 -10.30 12.31
C LYS A 202 11.32 -9.04 11.51
N ALA A 203 10.87 -9.20 10.27
CA ALA A 203 10.46 -8.11 9.38
C ALA A 203 9.31 -7.30 10.00
N TRP A 204 8.30 -7.99 10.53
CA TRP A 204 7.18 -7.38 11.23
C TRP A 204 7.65 -6.56 12.44
N ASN A 205 8.49 -7.13 13.31
CA ASN A 205 8.97 -6.43 14.49
C ASN A 205 9.79 -5.17 14.16
N GLN A 206 10.50 -5.17 13.02
CA GLN A 206 11.28 -4.03 12.55
C GLN A 206 10.42 -2.93 11.92
N ASN A 207 9.37 -3.31 11.17
CA ASN A 207 8.58 -2.38 10.36
C ASN A 207 7.21 -2.02 10.96
N LYS A 208 6.74 -2.71 12.01
CA LYS A 208 5.41 -2.51 12.61
C LYS A 208 5.08 -1.05 12.88
N ARG A 209 6.02 -0.30 13.48
CA ARG A 209 5.81 1.13 13.78
C ARG A 209 5.61 1.95 12.50
N GLN A 210 6.42 1.69 11.47
CA GLN A 210 6.29 2.37 10.18
C GLN A 210 4.95 2.05 9.52
N PHE A 211 4.49 0.80 9.58
CA PHE A 211 3.18 0.40 9.08
C PHE A 211 2.04 1.10 9.82
N GLU A 212 2.15 1.26 11.15
CA GLU A 212 1.18 2.01 11.94
C GLU A 212 1.20 3.51 11.58
N GLU A 213 2.37 4.11 11.39
CA GLU A 213 2.53 5.51 10.96
C GLU A 213 1.95 5.75 9.55
N ASN A 214 2.29 4.89 8.58
CA ASN A 214 1.76 4.95 7.21
C ASN A 214 0.23 4.81 7.19
N ARG A 215 -0.32 4.01 8.10
CA ARG A 215 -1.77 3.86 8.23
C ARG A 215 -2.42 5.16 8.72
N GLN A 216 -1.80 5.86 9.67
CA GLN A 216 -2.28 7.17 10.11
C GLN A 216 -2.17 8.21 8.99
N GLU A 217 -1.09 8.18 8.21
CA GLU A 217 -0.91 9.05 7.04
C GLU A 217 -2.02 8.83 6.00
N TYR A 218 -2.36 7.57 5.69
CA TYR A 218 -3.48 7.24 4.82
C TYR A 218 -4.80 7.83 5.34
N ILE A 219 -5.12 7.62 6.63
CA ILE A 219 -6.34 8.15 7.24
C ILE A 219 -6.38 9.68 7.15
N GLN A 220 -5.25 10.35 7.38
CA GLN A 220 -5.16 11.80 7.27
C GLN A 220 -5.37 12.28 5.82
N LYS A 221 -4.73 11.65 4.84
CA LYS A 221 -4.92 11.97 3.41
C LYS A 221 -6.36 11.78 2.97
N GLU A 222 -6.98 10.68 3.40
CA GLU A 222 -8.39 10.41 3.13
C GLU A 222 -9.29 11.48 3.76
N PHE A 223 -9.00 11.88 5.02
CA PHE A 223 -9.74 12.94 5.68
C PHE A 223 -9.62 14.29 4.96
N GLU A 224 -8.41 14.65 4.52
CA GLU A 224 -8.17 15.87 3.73
C GLU A 224 -8.96 15.83 2.42
N ARG A 225 -8.86 14.73 1.66
CA ARG A 225 -9.64 14.52 0.43
C ARG A 225 -11.15 14.66 0.68
N MET A 226 -11.67 13.98 1.71
CA MET A 226 -13.08 14.04 2.08
C MET A 226 -13.51 15.42 2.56
N SER A 227 -12.63 16.19 3.21
CA SER A 227 -12.91 17.56 3.65
C SER A 227 -13.06 18.52 2.46
N HIS A 228 -12.41 18.22 1.33
CA HIS A 228 -12.52 18.98 0.07
C HIS A 228 -13.79 18.68 -0.75
N GLY A 229 -14.72 17.88 -0.23
CA GLY A 229 -16.01 17.63 -0.88
C GLY A 229 -16.16 16.23 -1.48
N GLU A 230 -15.17 15.35 -1.31
CA GLU A 230 -15.11 14.02 -1.93
C GLU A 230 -15.57 12.89 -0.99
N ARG A 231 -16.31 13.17 0.09
CA ARG A 231 -16.71 12.16 1.08
C ARG A 231 -17.74 11.16 0.58
N SER A 232 -18.66 11.58 -0.29
CA SER A 232 -19.76 10.76 -0.83
C SER A 232 -20.50 9.93 0.24
N HIS A 233 -20.71 10.49 1.43
CA HIS A 233 -21.26 9.77 2.58
C HIS A 233 -22.75 9.43 2.44
N ASN A 234 -23.12 8.25 2.93
CA ASN A 234 -24.48 7.75 2.99
C ASN A 234 -24.90 7.33 4.40
N GLY A 235 -26.08 7.77 4.82
CA GLY A 235 -26.75 7.28 6.03
C GLY A 235 -27.82 6.22 5.72
N ILE A 236 -27.81 5.13 6.49
CA ILE A 236 -28.83 4.08 6.52
C ILE A 236 -29.45 4.04 7.92
N TYR A 237 -30.78 4.02 8.00
CA TYR A 237 -31.49 3.81 9.25
C TYR A 237 -32.23 2.48 9.23
N ILE A 238 -31.90 1.58 10.15
CA ILE A 238 -32.51 0.26 10.28
C ILE A 238 -33.39 0.26 11.52
N HIS A 239 -34.68 0.02 11.35
CA HIS A 239 -35.61 -0.09 12.47
C HIS A 239 -36.43 -1.36 12.46
N GLY A 240 -36.95 -1.71 13.62
CA GLY A 240 -37.66 -2.95 13.86
C GLY A 240 -37.70 -3.29 15.34
N LEU A 241 -38.62 -4.18 15.72
CA LEU A 241 -38.76 -4.61 17.11
C LEU A 241 -37.50 -5.30 17.65
N GLY A 242 -37.44 -5.48 18.97
CA GLY A 242 -36.40 -6.30 19.59
C GLY A 242 -36.33 -7.68 18.94
N ASN A 243 -35.13 -8.23 18.82
CA ASN A 243 -34.88 -9.54 18.21
C ASN A 243 -35.18 -9.66 16.69
N SER A 244 -35.41 -8.56 15.96
CA SER A 244 -35.63 -8.61 14.50
C SER A 244 -34.35 -8.73 13.66
N GLY A 245 -33.17 -8.90 14.26
CA GLY A 245 -31.90 -9.03 13.54
C GLY A 245 -31.26 -7.73 13.04
N LYS A 246 -31.71 -6.54 13.48
CA LYS A 246 -31.17 -5.23 13.01
C LYS A 246 -29.64 -5.12 13.09
N SER A 247 -29.09 -5.40 14.26
CA SER A 247 -27.64 -5.31 14.49
C SER A 247 -26.85 -6.41 13.77
N PHE A 248 -27.51 -7.50 13.37
CA PHE A 248 -26.90 -8.52 12.53
C PHE A 248 -26.84 -8.05 11.07
N LEU A 249 -27.95 -7.54 10.53
CA LEU A 249 -27.99 -6.96 9.19
C LEU A 249 -27.02 -5.77 9.05
N ALA A 250 -26.95 -4.89 10.05
CA ALA A 250 -26.00 -3.78 10.06
C ALA A 250 -24.54 -4.24 9.97
N ARG A 251 -24.19 -5.33 10.67
CA ARG A 251 -22.86 -5.94 10.63
C ARG A 251 -22.55 -6.53 9.26
N LEU A 252 -23.47 -7.28 8.67
CA LEU A 252 -23.31 -7.83 7.32
C LEU A 252 -23.10 -6.74 6.26
N ILE A 253 -23.88 -5.65 6.31
CA ILE A 253 -23.70 -4.52 5.41
C ILE A 253 -22.30 -3.90 5.60
N ALA A 254 -21.85 -3.75 6.85
CA ALA A 254 -20.54 -3.19 7.14
C ALA A 254 -19.39 -4.06 6.65
N GLU A 255 -19.47 -5.38 6.83
CA GLU A 255 -18.47 -6.35 6.36
C GLU A 255 -18.37 -6.39 4.82
N GLN A 256 -19.48 -6.20 4.11
CA GLN A 256 -19.47 -6.09 2.65
C GLN A 256 -18.90 -4.75 2.16
N HIS A 257 -19.07 -3.68 2.95
CA HIS A 257 -18.68 -2.33 2.58
C HIS A 257 -17.21 -2.00 2.93
N ASP A 258 -16.72 -2.51 4.06
CA ASP A 258 -15.42 -2.15 4.62
C ASP A 258 -14.68 -3.38 5.16
N ARG A 259 -13.39 -3.51 4.80
CA ARG A 259 -12.50 -4.58 5.27
C ARG A 259 -12.30 -4.56 6.78
N LEU A 260 -12.43 -3.39 7.41
CA LEU A 260 -12.38 -3.25 8.88
C LEU A 260 -13.72 -3.56 9.56
N ALA A 261 -14.73 -4.01 8.82
CA ALA A 261 -16.11 -4.11 9.25
C ALA A 261 -16.65 -2.74 9.72
N ALA A 262 -17.11 -2.63 10.96
CA ALA A 262 -17.67 -1.40 11.48
C ALA A 262 -16.93 -0.87 12.70
N HIS A 263 -16.76 0.45 12.76
CA HIS A 263 -16.59 1.13 14.03
C HIS A 263 -17.92 1.21 14.76
N THR A 264 -17.97 0.77 16.02
CA THR A 264 -19.17 0.88 16.86
C THR A 264 -18.86 1.79 18.05
N PRO A 265 -19.24 3.08 17.97
CA PRO A 265 -19.06 4.03 19.07
C PRO A 265 -19.73 3.55 20.34
N SER A 266 -19.09 3.79 21.49
CA SER A 266 -19.70 3.52 22.78
C SER A 266 -20.65 4.65 23.18
N ILE A 267 -21.90 4.29 23.49
CA ILE A 267 -22.90 5.23 24.02
C ILE A 267 -22.94 5.04 25.54
N ASN A 268 -22.37 5.98 26.29
CA ASN A 268 -22.62 6.04 27.73
C ASN A 268 -23.68 7.10 27.98
N LYS A 269 -24.65 6.84 28.87
CA LYS A 269 -25.95 7.56 29.07
C LYS A 269 -25.94 9.10 29.14
N LYS A 270 -24.77 9.76 29.14
CA LYS A 270 -24.63 11.22 29.15
C LYS A 270 -23.71 11.76 28.05
N ARG A 271 -22.97 10.91 27.33
CA ARG A 271 -21.87 11.31 26.44
C ARG A 271 -21.64 10.28 25.34
N PHE A 272 -21.73 10.74 24.09
CA PHE A 272 -21.42 9.97 22.90
C PHE A 272 -19.96 10.20 22.50
N ASP A 273 -19.14 9.15 22.47
CA ASP A 273 -17.74 9.21 22.05
C ASP A 273 -17.55 8.48 20.72
N LEU A 274 -17.34 9.27 19.67
CA LEU A 274 -17.18 8.80 18.30
C LEU A 274 -15.76 8.30 17.99
N GLY A 275 -14.74 8.81 18.68
CA GLY A 275 -13.35 8.64 18.29
C GLY A 275 -12.63 7.50 19.00
N SER A 276 -13.07 7.12 20.20
CA SER A 276 -12.39 6.08 20.98
C SER A 276 -12.36 4.74 20.25
N GLY A 277 -11.15 4.22 19.97
CA GLY A 277 -10.96 2.94 19.28
C GLY A 277 -11.15 2.97 17.76
N TYR A 278 -11.37 4.16 17.17
CA TYR A 278 -11.48 4.31 15.72
C TYR A 278 -10.13 4.05 15.03
N LYS A 279 -10.14 3.23 13.98
CA LYS A 279 -8.96 2.77 13.23
C LYS A 279 -9.01 3.13 11.74
N GLY A 280 -9.85 4.09 11.37
CA GLY A 280 -10.07 4.46 9.96
C GLY A 280 -11.10 3.57 9.27
N GLN A 281 -12.13 3.12 9.98
CA GLN A 281 -13.25 2.39 9.38
C GLN A 281 -14.08 3.31 8.48
N LYS A 282 -14.38 2.84 7.27
CA LYS A 282 -15.31 3.45 6.32
C LYS A 282 -16.77 3.32 6.80
N THR A 283 -17.09 2.26 7.54
CA THR A 283 -18.42 2.04 8.10
C THR A 283 -18.49 2.36 9.59
N MET A 284 -19.52 3.12 10.00
CA MET A 284 -19.85 3.36 11.41
C MET A 284 -21.25 2.81 11.73
N ILE A 285 -21.36 1.94 12.74
CA ILE A 285 -22.64 1.44 13.25
C ILE A 285 -22.93 2.09 14.59
N ILE A 286 -24.08 2.74 14.72
CA ILE A 286 -24.53 3.37 15.95
C ILE A 286 -25.81 2.68 16.41
N ASN A 287 -25.72 1.88 17.48
CA ASN A 287 -26.84 1.09 17.98
C ASN A 287 -27.67 1.86 19.01
N GLU A 288 -29.00 1.77 18.90
CA GLU A 288 -29.98 2.45 19.76
C GLU A 288 -29.65 3.94 19.92
N PHE A 289 -29.34 4.58 18.80
CA PHE A 289 -29.01 6.01 18.76
C PHE A 289 -30.27 6.85 18.74
N ASP A 290 -30.42 7.78 19.67
CA ASP A 290 -31.60 8.65 19.80
C ASP A 290 -31.25 10.08 20.24
N ALA A 291 -32.24 10.96 20.26
CA ALA A 291 -32.07 12.36 20.66
C ALA A 291 -31.77 12.55 22.17
N SER A 292 -31.86 11.50 22.98
CA SER A 292 -31.55 11.54 24.42
C SER A 292 -30.06 11.41 24.73
N CYS A 293 -29.23 11.10 23.72
CA CYS A 293 -27.78 10.88 23.86
C CYS A 293 -26.95 12.12 24.27
N GLY A 294 -27.58 13.29 24.39
CA GLY A 294 -26.94 14.54 24.82
C GLY A 294 -26.19 15.28 23.71
N MET A 295 -26.33 14.86 22.45
CA MET A 295 -25.78 15.52 21.26
C MET A 295 -26.78 16.54 20.68
N ALA A 296 -26.28 17.65 20.13
CA ALA A 296 -27.11 18.59 19.39
C ALA A 296 -27.33 18.14 17.93
N TYR A 297 -28.48 18.46 17.33
CA TYR A 297 -28.76 18.10 15.92
C TYR A 297 -27.71 18.62 14.91
N ARG A 298 -26.99 19.70 15.25
CA ARG A 298 -25.89 20.23 14.43
C ARG A 298 -24.67 19.31 14.40
N GLU A 299 -24.35 18.68 15.54
CA GLU A 299 -23.27 17.69 15.63
C GLU A 299 -23.66 16.43 14.84
N LEU A 300 -24.94 16.02 14.93
CA LEU A 300 -25.49 14.94 14.10
C LEU A 300 -25.32 15.23 12.60
N PHE A 301 -25.61 16.46 12.15
CA PHE A 301 -25.41 16.85 10.76
C PHE A 301 -23.95 16.81 10.32
N GLN A 302 -23.00 17.13 11.20
CA GLN A 302 -21.58 17.05 10.87
C GLN A 302 -21.13 15.60 10.64
N ILE A 303 -21.62 14.67 11.48
CA ILE A 303 -21.33 13.24 11.36
C ILE A 303 -21.88 12.69 10.04
N LEU A 304 -23.11 13.07 9.71
CA LEU A 304 -23.84 12.57 8.55
C LEU A 304 -23.71 13.45 7.30
N GLU A 305 -22.75 14.38 7.26
CA GLU A 305 -22.62 15.28 6.12
C GLU A 305 -22.15 14.50 4.87
N PRO A 306 -22.90 14.54 3.75
CA PRO A 306 -22.61 13.73 2.58
C PRO A 306 -21.33 14.14 1.86
N ASN A 307 -21.04 15.44 1.81
CA ASN A 307 -20.02 15.96 0.90
C ASN A 307 -18.69 16.20 1.62
N SER A 308 -18.70 16.71 2.85
CA SER A 308 -17.48 17.05 3.56
C SER A 308 -17.31 16.24 4.84
N ALA A 309 -16.08 15.78 5.08
CA ALA A 309 -15.67 15.35 6.41
C ALA A 309 -15.46 16.61 7.28
N ASN A 310 -15.85 16.53 8.55
CA ASN A 310 -15.63 17.60 9.51
C ASN A 310 -14.79 17.06 10.66
N GLN A 311 -13.87 17.87 11.17
CA GLN A 311 -13.10 17.50 12.35
C GLN A 311 -14.03 17.48 13.56
N LEU A 312 -14.21 16.31 14.14
CA LEU A 312 -15.00 16.14 15.36
C LEU A 312 -14.06 16.27 16.55
N SER A 313 -14.36 17.19 17.47
CA SER A 313 -13.56 17.37 18.69
C SER A 313 -13.66 16.11 19.56
N SER A 314 -12.56 15.39 19.71
CA SER A 314 -12.43 14.30 20.67
C SER A 314 -11.68 14.80 21.90
N ARG A 315 -12.11 14.39 23.10
CA ARG A 315 -11.62 14.95 24.37
C ARG A 315 -10.14 14.71 24.67
N PHE A 316 -9.51 13.74 24.00
CA PHE A 316 -8.17 13.28 24.34
C PHE A 316 -7.19 13.31 23.17
N LYS A 317 -7.68 13.21 21.93
CA LYS A 317 -6.90 13.30 20.69
C LYS A 317 -7.85 13.49 19.52
N ASP A 318 -7.67 14.55 18.75
CA ASP A 318 -8.42 14.73 17.50
C ASP A 318 -8.29 13.48 16.64
N THR A 319 -9.43 12.93 16.23
CA THR A 319 -9.50 11.69 15.46
C THR A 319 -10.10 12.00 14.10
N TYR A 320 -9.34 11.75 13.04
CA TYR A 320 -9.78 11.94 11.67
C TYR A 320 -10.80 10.86 11.30
N ILE A 321 -12.08 11.22 11.28
CA ILE A 321 -13.16 10.32 10.93
C ILE A 321 -13.39 10.37 9.42
N ILE A 322 -13.12 9.25 8.74
CA ILE A 322 -13.14 9.07 7.29
C ILE A 322 -14.27 8.15 6.84
N ASN A 323 -15.31 8.01 7.66
CA ASN A 323 -16.42 7.13 7.32
C ASN A 323 -17.28 7.75 6.21
N ASP A 324 -17.61 6.95 5.20
CA ASP A 324 -18.51 7.25 4.08
C ASP A 324 -19.84 6.49 4.22
N LEU A 325 -19.96 5.60 5.20
CA LEU A 325 -21.21 4.93 5.55
C LEU A 325 -21.50 5.07 7.06
N THR A 326 -22.72 5.47 7.40
CA THR A 326 -23.24 5.40 8.77
C THR A 326 -24.53 4.61 8.81
N ILE A 327 -24.57 3.56 9.63
CA ILE A 327 -25.74 2.73 9.86
C ILE A 327 -26.23 3.00 11.28
N ILE A 328 -27.46 3.46 11.40
CA ILE A 328 -28.11 3.66 12.69
C ILE A 328 -29.10 2.52 12.88
N THR A 329 -29.07 1.86 14.04
CA THR A 329 -30.10 0.88 14.42
C THR A 329 -30.92 1.43 15.57
N ASN A 330 -32.24 1.24 15.53
CA ASN A 330 -33.13 1.65 16.61
C ASN A 330 -34.41 0.78 16.61
N SER A 331 -35.10 0.73 17.75
CA SER A 331 -36.44 0.16 17.86
C SER A 331 -37.55 1.11 17.38
N GLU A 332 -37.35 2.42 17.51
CA GLU A 332 -38.29 3.46 17.06
C GLU A 332 -38.39 3.52 15.53
N THR A 333 -39.54 3.98 15.03
CA THR A 333 -39.65 4.25 13.59
C THR A 333 -38.78 5.43 13.21
N TYR A 334 -38.29 5.46 11.96
CA TYR A 334 -37.48 6.59 11.48
C TYR A 334 -38.20 7.93 11.64
N TRP A 335 -39.53 7.98 11.52
CA TRP A 335 -40.30 9.22 11.63
C TRP A 335 -40.36 9.76 13.04
N ASP A 336 -40.62 8.87 14.00
CA ASP A 336 -40.69 9.23 15.43
C ASP A 336 -39.30 9.68 15.90
N TRP A 337 -38.27 8.96 15.46
CA TRP A 337 -36.87 9.30 15.72
C TRP A 337 -36.51 10.68 15.14
N VAL A 338 -36.88 10.96 13.89
CA VAL A 338 -36.66 12.28 13.27
C VAL A 338 -37.40 13.37 14.05
N ASP A 339 -38.64 13.13 14.49
CA ASP A 339 -39.41 14.10 15.26
C ASP A 339 -38.77 14.41 16.62
N ALA A 340 -38.20 13.40 17.28
CA ALA A 340 -37.49 13.58 18.55
C ALA A 340 -36.29 14.53 18.43
N TRP A 341 -35.59 14.55 17.28
CA TRP A 341 -34.49 15.49 17.02
C TRP A 341 -34.94 16.93 16.74
N PHE A 342 -36.20 17.14 16.36
CA PHE A 342 -36.72 18.45 15.94
C PHE A 342 -38.00 18.88 16.68
N PRO A 343 -37.98 19.01 18.03
CA PRO A 343 -39.19 19.30 18.80
C PRO A 343 -39.78 20.70 18.56
N LYS A 344 -39.00 21.65 18.01
CA LYS A 344 -39.41 23.04 17.77
C LYS A 344 -39.30 23.48 16.32
N LYS A 345 -38.16 23.20 15.67
CA LYS A 345 -37.85 23.63 14.30
C LYS A 345 -37.66 22.41 13.41
N LYS A 346 -38.61 22.18 12.51
CA LYS A 346 -38.63 21.00 11.63
C LYS A 346 -37.70 21.19 10.43
N GLU A 347 -36.44 20.77 10.57
CA GLU A 347 -35.44 20.75 9.49
C GLU A 347 -35.33 19.36 8.84
N TYR A 348 -36.46 18.68 8.64
CA TYR A 348 -36.50 17.29 8.18
C TYR A 348 -35.72 17.03 6.90
N HIS A 349 -35.83 17.92 5.91
CA HIS A 349 -35.12 17.76 4.64
C HIS A 349 -33.60 17.67 4.86
N GLN A 350 -33.04 18.42 5.82
CA GLN A 350 -31.62 18.37 6.15
C GLN A 350 -31.23 16.99 6.69
N LEU A 351 -32.02 16.39 7.59
CA LEU A 351 -31.70 15.06 8.10
C LEU A 351 -31.92 13.96 7.05
N MET A 352 -33.02 14.04 6.29
CA MET A 352 -33.40 13.03 5.31
C MET A 352 -32.47 12.97 4.09
N ARG A 353 -31.91 14.10 3.65
CA ARG A 353 -30.91 14.07 2.56
C ARG A 353 -29.59 13.39 2.96
N ARG A 354 -29.35 13.26 4.27
CA ARG A 354 -28.18 12.63 4.90
C ARG A 354 -28.43 11.15 5.23
N ILE A 355 -29.67 10.81 5.61
CA ILE A 355 -30.14 9.42 5.80
C ILE A 355 -31.13 9.08 4.70
N ARG A 356 -30.62 8.69 3.53
CA ARG A 356 -31.44 8.48 2.33
C ARG A 356 -32.13 7.13 2.31
N TYR A 357 -31.62 6.16 3.06
CA TYR A 357 -32.11 4.80 3.08
C TYR A 357 -32.71 4.44 4.43
N ILE A 358 -33.89 3.83 4.40
CA ILE A 358 -34.53 3.25 5.57
C ILE A 358 -34.75 1.77 5.31
N VAL A 359 -34.33 0.93 6.26
CA VAL A 359 -34.63 -0.49 6.28
C VAL A 359 -35.63 -0.75 7.40
N LYS A 360 -36.82 -1.24 7.05
CA LYS A 360 -37.83 -1.65 8.01
C LYS A 360 -37.78 -3.16 8.18
N MET A 361 -37.70 -3.63 9.41
CA MET A 361 -37.69 -5.05 9.75
C MET A 361 -38.84 -5.34 10.70
N TYR A 362 -39.76 -6.22 10.30
CA TYR A 362 -40.88 -6.63 11.14
C TYR A 362 -41.33 -8.05 10.78
N HIS A 363 -42.05 -8.70 11.69
CA HIS A 363 -42.64 -10.00 11.42
C HIS A 363 -44.08 -9.81 10.94
N ASP A 364 -44.51 -10.60 9.96
CA ASP A 364 -45.91 -10.68 9.59
C ASP A 364 -46.71 -11.56 10.57
N ASP A 365 -48.01 -11.71 10.31
CA ASP A 365 -48.93 -12.52 11.11
C ASP A 365 -48.55 -14.03 11.14
N HIS A 366 -47.68 -14.46 10.22
CA HIS A 366 -47.14 -15.82 10.13
C HIS A 366 -45.71 -15.92 10.68
N ASN A 367 -45.24 -14.91 11.41
CA ASN A 367 -43.91 -14.82 12.00
C ASN A 367 -42.77 -14.89 10.96
N LYS A 368 -43.03 -14.50 9.70
CA LYS A 368 -42.00 -14.36 8.67
C LYS A 368 -41.37 -12.98 8.77
N LEU A 369 -40.03 -12.92 8.68
CA LEU A 369 -39.31 -11.66 8.72
C LEU A 369 -39.46 -10.95 7.37
N ILE A 370 -40.13 -9.80 7.38
CA ILE A 370 -40.22 -8.89 6.24
C ILE A 370 -39.17 -7.79 6.41
N ILE A 371 -38.40 -7.58 5.34
CA ILE A 371 -37.44 -6.49 5.23
C ILE A 371 -37.89 -5.59 4.09
N GLU A 372 -38.17 -4.31 4.37
CA GLU A 372 -38.47 -3.32 3.35
C GLU A 372 -37.33 -2.30 3.24
N LEU A 373 -36.90 -2.00 2.00
CA LEU A 373 -35.98 -0.92 1.71
C LEU A 373 -36.73 0.27 1.12
N TRP A 374 -36.53 1.43 1.72
CA TRP A 374 -37.12 2.70 1.32
C TRP A 374 -36.02 3.71 0.98
N HIS A 375 -36.26 4.53 -0.04
CA HIS A 375 -35.31 5.53 -0.51
C HIS A 375 -35.93 6.93 -0.57
N TYR A 376 -35.16 7.95 -0.19
CA TYR A 376 -35.53 9.36 -0.23
C TYR A 376 -35.23 10.01 -1.58
N TYR A 377 -36.25 10.54 -2.26
CA TYR A 377 -36.10 11.10 -3.61
C TYR A 377 -36.09 12.63 -3.69
N ALA A 378 -36.27 13.35 -2.58
CA ALA A 378 -36.39 14.81 -2.64
C ALA A 378 -35.04 15.48 -2.91
N ILE A 379 -35.01 16.30 -3.97
CA ILE A 379 -33.85 17.11 -4.36
C ILE A 379 -33.91 18.55 -3.82
N ARG A 380 -35.02 18.95 -3.20
CA ARG A 380 -35.26 20.30 -2.66
C ARG A 380 -35.95 20.25 -1.31
N ASP A 381 -35.87 21.34 -0.56
CA ASP A 381 -36.54 21.45 0.73
C ASP A 381 -38.06 21.52 0.56
N LEU A 382 -38.75 20.48 1.02
CA LEU A 382 -40.20 20.37 1.04
C LEU A 382 -40.80 20.61 2.44
N LYS A 383 -40.00 21.11 3.38
CA LYS A 383 -40.37 21.33 4.79
C LYS A 383 -40.95 20.05 5.38
N GLU A 384 -42.15 20.12 5.97
CA GLU A 384 -42.83 18.99 6.57
C GLU A 384 -43.18 17.87 5.57
N LYS A 385 -43.41 18.22 4.29
CA LYS A 385 -43.75 17.25 3.24
C LYS A 385 -42.55 16.38 2.82
N ALA A 386 -41.35 16.64 3.35
CA ALA A 386 -40.18 15.81 3.11
C ALA A 386 -40.43 14.33 3.48
N LYS A 387 -41.17 14.05 4.56
CA LYS A 387 -41.50 12.67 4.98
C LYS A 387 -42.19 11.85 3.89
N LEU A 388 -42.97 12.50 3.02
CA LEU A 388 -43.72 11.86 1.94
C LEU A 388 -42.85 11.46 0.74
N GLN A 389 -41.55 11.78 0.75
CA GLN A 389 -40.64 11.52 -0.38
C GLN A 389 -39.83 10.23 -0.23
N PHE A 390 -40.12 9.45 0.82
CA PHE A 390 -39.60 8.10 0.92
C PHE A 390 -40.54 7.13 0.22
N ASN A 391 -40.02 6.40 -0.74
CA ASN A 391 -40.77 5.36 -1.45
C ASN A 391 -40.14 4.00 -1.17
N LYS A 392 -40.98 2.97 -0.99
CA LYS A 392 -40.52 1.59 -0.95
C LYS A 392 -39.95 1.23 -2.32
N ILE A 393 -38.71 0.78 -2.35
CA ILE A 393 -38.01 0.37 -3.56
C ILE A 393 -37.83 -1.13 -3.67
N LYS A 394 -37.79 -1.84 -2.53
CA LYS A 394 -37.65 -3.30 -2.50
C LYS A 394 -38.23 -3.89 -1.21
N GLU A 395 -38.69 -5.12 -1.31
CA GLU A 395 -39.18 -5.92 -0.20
C GLU A 395 -38.60 -7.34 -0.31
N TRP A 396 -38.18 -7.89 0.83
CA TRP A 396 -37.78 -9.28 0.97
C TRP A 396 -38.64 -9.93 2.04
N LYS A 397 -39.07 -11.16 1.79
CA LYS A 397 -39.74 -12.01 2.77
C LYS A 397 -38.82 -13.18 3.04
N LEU A 398 -38.32 -13.28 4.27
CA LEU A 398 -37.48 -14.38 4.70
C LEU A 398 -38.37 -15.40 5.39
N ASP A 399 -38.25 -16.65 4.97
CA ASP A 399 -38.87 -17.76 5.67
C ASP A 399 -38.23 -17.91 7.06
N SER A 400 -39.01 -18.38 8.02
CA SER A 400 -38.50 -18.77 9.33
C SER A 400 -37.40 -19.82 9.14
N ILE A 401 -36.27 -19.63 9.82
CA ILE A 401 -35.18 -20.62 9.87
C ILE A 401 -35.76 -21.90 10.46
N THR A 402 -36.02 -22.90 9.62
CA THR A 402 -36.27 -24.28 10.03
C THR A 402 -34.92 -24.93 10.32
N GLU A 403 -34.85 -25.79 11.34
CA GLU A 403 -33.62 -26.43 11.87
C GLU A 403 -32.71 -27.06 10.79
N ASP A 404 -33.25 -27.41 9.61
CA ASP A 404 -32.53 -28.02 8.48
C ASP A 404 -31.52 -27.11 7.74
N SER A 405 -31.43 -25.81 8.07
CA SER A 405 -30.57 -24.86 7.34
C SER A 405 -29.18 -24.60 7.96
N GLU A 406 -28.85 -25.23 9.11
CA GLU A 406 -27.54 -25.08 9.77
C GLU A 406 -26.35 -25.59 8.92
N SER A 407 -26.56 -26.60 8.08
CA SER A 407 -25.49 -27.23 7.30
C SER A 407 -24.99 -26.38 6.12
N ASP A 408 -25.77 -25.38 5.68
CA ASP A 408 -25.38 -24.50 4.57
C ASP A 408 -24.82 -23.15 5.05
N LEU A 409 -25.10 -22.73 6.28
CA LEU A 409 -24.50 -21.54 6.90
C LEU A 409 -23.03 -21.75 7.31
N THR A 410 -22.60 -22.99 7.53
CA THR A 410 -21.23 -23.35 7.91
C THR A 410 -20.24 -23.43 6.72
N LYS A 411 -20.71 -23.26 5.48
CA LYS A 411 -19.84 -23.29 4.28
C LYS A 411 -19.29 -21.93 3.84
N VAL A 412 -19.72 -20.83 4.47
CA VAL A 412 -19.34 -19.45 4.08
C VAL A 412 -18.52 -18.75 5.18
N ALA A 413 -18.07 -19.47 6.20
CA ALA A 413 -17.17 -18.96 7.24
C ALA A 413 -15.71 -19.27 6.93
#